data_AF-A0A4V2YKZ0-F1
#
_entry.id   AF-A0A4V2YKZ0-F1
#
_cell.length_a   1.000
_cell.length_b   1.000
_cell.length_c   1.000
_cell.angle_alpha   90.00
_cell.angle_beta   90.00
_cell.angle_gamma   90.00
#
_symmetry.space_group_name_H-M   'P 1'
#
loop_
_entity.id
_entity.type
_entity.pdbx_description
1 polymer ?
#
loop_
_entity_poly.entity_id
_entity_poly.type
_entity_poly.pdbx_seq_one_letter_code
_entity_poly.pdbx_strand_id
1 'polypeptide(L)' 'MTVQASALDLASTPVVAVRPELDATDDIGLAAQRVIDAHTDAVLVMRDGRVRGVLTGVDLVRSLARTLAAQPEEEGSR' A
#
# COMPACT_ATOMS: atom_id res chain seq x y z
N MET A 1 -24.10 25.47 14.84
CA MET A 1 -23.22 24.79 15.81
C MET A 1 -22.55 23.65 15.05
N THR A 2 -21.25 23.72 14.81
CA THR A 2 -20.52 22.65 14.07
C THR A 2 -19.91 21.72 15.11
N VAL A 3 -20.32 20.45 15.10
CA VAL A 3 -19.72 19.44 15.99
C VAL A 3 -18.37 19.05 15.38
N GLN A 4 -17.29 19.27 16.12
CA GLN A 4 -15.96 18.81 15.74
C GLN A 4 -15.81 17.37 16.22
N ALA A 5 -16.00 16.40 15.32
CA ALA A 5 -15.76 14.98 15.60
C ALA A 5 -14.31 14.62 15.25
N SER A 6 -13.63 13.92 16.15
CA SER A 6 -12.31 13.34 15.91
C SER A 6 -12.44 12.05 15.09
N ALA A 7 -11.35 11.61 14.45
CA ALA A 7 -11.34 10.33 13.73
C ALA A 7 -11.63 9.13 14.66
N LEU A 8 -11.32 9.26 15.96
CA LEU A 8 -11.64 8.26 16.96
C LEU A 8 -13.15 8.17 17.22
N ASP A 9 -13.87 9.29 17.13
CA ASP A 9 -15.32 9.33 17.32
C ASP A 9 -16.08 8.62 16.19
N LEU A 10 -15.45 8.46 15.01
CA LEU A 10 -16.02 7.76 13.87
C LEU A 10 -15.78 6.24 13.91
N ALA A 11 -14.76 5.80 14.63
CA ALA A 11 -14.30 4.43 14.55
C ALA A 11 -15.21 3.48 15.34
N SER A 12 -15.81 2.51 14.64
CA SER A 12 -16.62 1.46 15.26
C SER A 12 -15.79 0.37 15.94
N THR A 13 -14.48 0.36 15.70
CA THR A 13 -13.47 -0.50 16.31
C THR A 13 -12.24 0.34 16.72
N PRO A 14 -11.39 -0.14 17.65
CA PRO A 14 -10.19 0.60 18.04
C PRO A 14 -9.30 0.95 16.83
N VAL A 15 -9.08 2.25 16.59
CA VAL A 15 -8.10 2.70 15.60
C VAL A 15 -6.72 2.52 16.20
N VAL A 16 -6.01 1.49 15.75
CA VAL A 16 -4.59 1.33 16.06
C VAL A 16 -3.79 1.89 14.88
N ALA A 17 -3.06 2.97 15.12
CA ALA A 17 -2.08 3.47 14.15
C ALA A 17 -0.87 2.53 14.16
N VAL A 18 -0.96 1.43 13.41
CA VAL A 18 0.21 0.66 13.01
C VAL A 18 0.96 1.47 11.95
N ARG A 19 2.27 1.65 12.14
CA ARG A 19 3.18 2.31 11.18
C ARG A 19 4.06 1.27 10.50
N PRO A 20 3.52 0.39 9.64
CA PRO A 20 4.36 -0.30 8.69
C PRO A 20 4.85 0.77 7.71
N GLU A 21 6.10 1.17 7.89
CA GLU A 21 6.76 2.15 7.04
C GLU A 21 7.49 1.44 5.92
N LEU A 22 7.41 2.06 4.75
CA LEU A 22 8.17 1.66 3.58
C LEU A 22 9.01 2.83 3.12
N ASP A 23 10.31 2.63 2.90
CA ASP A 23 11.08 3.66 2.22
C ASP A 23 10.62 3.73 0.76
N ALA A 24 10.54 4.93 0.18
CA ALA A 24 10.12 5.09 -1.21
C ALA A 24 11.04 4.39 -2.24
N THR A 25 12.21 3.92 -1.81
CA THR A 25 13.16 3.14 -2.62
C THR A 25 13.02 1.62 -2.45
N ASP A 26 12.21 1.16 -1.49
CA ASP A 26 11.95 -0.26 -1.28
C ASP A 26 11.19 -0.87 -2.46
N ASP A 27 11.49 -2.15 -2.75
CA ASP A 27 10.81 -2.90 -3.81
C ASP A 27 9.34 -3.19 -3.49
N ILE A 28 8.52 -3.31 -4.54
CA ILE A 28 7.08 -3.54 -4.40
C ILE A 28 6.74 -4.91 -3.81
N GLY A 29 7.59 -5.92 -3.99
CA GLY A 29 7.46 -7.22 -3.33
C GLY A 29 7.66 -7.13 -1.83
N LEU A 30 8.62 -6.30 -1.37
CA LEU A 30 8.81 -6.02 0.05
C LEU A 30 7.60 -5.29 0.65
N ALA A 31 7.00 -4.38 -0.12
CA ALA A 31 5.76 -3.72 0.28
C ALA A 31 4.61 -4.70 0.46
N ALA A 32 4.44 -5.65 -0.45
CA ALA A 32 3.43 -6.70 -0.34
C ALA A 32 3.64 -7.57 0.91
N GLN A 33 4.89 -7.97 1.21
CA GLN A 33 5.19 -8.75 2.40
C GLN A 33 4.84 -7.98 3.68
N ARG A 34 5.18 -6.69 3.77
CA ARG A 34 4.86 -5.86 4.95
C ARG A 34 3.36 -5.70 5.18
N VAL A 35 2.57 -5.52 4.10
CA VAL A 35 1.09 -5.48 4.16
C VAL A 35 0.55 -6.77 4.78
N ILE A 36 1.05 -7.93 4.33
CA ILE A 36 0.63 -9.25 4.81
C ILE A 36 1.01 -9.46 6.28
N ASP A 37 2.28 -9.23 6.62
CA ASP A 37 2.83 -9.45 7.97
C ASP A 37 2.20 -8.54 9.01
N ALA A 38 1.89 -7.30 8.63
CA ALA A 38 1.23 -6.33 9.52
C ALA A 38 -0.30 -6.50 9.57
N HIS A 39 -0.87 -7.45 8.82
CA HIS A 39 -2.31 -7.69 8.72
C HIS A 39 -3.10 -6.40 8.45
N THR A 40 -2.63 -5.58 7.50
CA THR A 40 -3.24 -4.31 7.12
C THR A 40 -3.42 -4.23 5.61
N ASP A 41 -4.35 -3.40 5.14
CA ASP A 41 -4.61 -3.19 3.72
C ASP A 41 -3.76 -2.07 3.09
N ALA A 42 -3.03 -1.32 3.92
CA ALA A 42 -2.27 -0.16 3.49
C ALA A 42 -1.03 0.10 4.36
N VAL A 43 0.03 0.62 3.72
CA VAL A 43 1.27 1.04 4.39
C VAL A 43 1.61 2.47 4.04
N LEU A 44 2.31 3.17 4.95
CA LEU A 44 2.79 4.52 4.70
C LEU A 44 4.12 4.48 3.96
N VAL A 45 4.18 5.17 2.83
CA VAL A 45 5.43 5.36 2.09
C VAL A 45 6.11 6.61 2.62
N MET A 46 7.33 6.43 3.12
CA MET A 46 8.16 7.44 3.76
C MET A 46 9.36 7.77 2.89
N ARG A 47 9.80 9.03 2.92
CA ARG A 47 11.08 9.46 2.33
C ARG A 47 11.59 10.69 3.07
N ASP A 48 12.85 10.68 3.48
CA ASP A 48 13.48 11.77 4.25
C ASP A 48 12.70 12.10 5.54
N GLY A 49 12.17 11.07 6.22
CA GLY A 49 11.37 11.22 7.44
C GLY A 49 9.99 11.84 7.23
N ARG A 50 9.51 11.95 5.99
CA ARG A 50 8.20 12.51 5.65
C ARG A 50 7.33 11.51 4.92
N VAL A 51 6.03 11.52 5.21
CA VAL A 51 5.03 10.77 4.44
C VAL A 51 5.01 11.31 3.01
N ARG A 52 5.18 10.43 2.04
CA ARG A 52 5.06 10.72 0.61
C ARG A 52 3.77 10.19 0.01
N GLY A 53 3.16 9.19 0.64
CA GLY A 53 1.89 8.66 0.19
C GLY A 53 1.48 7.41 0.96
N VAL A 54 0.46 6.75 0.42
CA VAL A 54 -0.07 5.48 0.92
C VAL A 54 0.07 4.46 -0.21
N LEU A 55 0.56 3.28 0.12
CA LEU A 55 0.54 2.13 -0.77
C LEU A 55 -0.53 1.16 -0.29
N THR A 56 -1.43 0.78 -1.18
CA THR A 56 -2.56 -0.11 -0.89
C THR A 56 -2.48 -1.41 -1.69
N GLY A 57 -3.31 -2.40 -1.36
CA GLY A 57 -3.47 -3.60 -2.18
C GLY A 57 -3.82 -3.34 -3.65
N VAL A 58 -4.57 -2.26 -3.95
CA VAL A 58 -4.91 -1.88 -5.33
C VAL A 58 -3.66 -1.48 -6.11
N ASP A 59 -2.69 -0.81 -5.47
CA ASP A 59 -1.45 -0.39 -6.13
C ASP A 59 -0.56 -1.59 -6.45
N LEU A 60 -0.53 -2.59 -5.56
CA LEU A 60 0.15 -3.87 -5.80
C LEU A 60 -0.45 -4.59 -7.01
N VAL A 61 -1.78 -4.76 -7.05
CA VAL A 61 -2.49 -5.40 -8.18
C VAL A 61 -2.26 -4.65 -9.48
N ARG A 62 -2.33 -3.32 -9.48
CA ARG A 62 -2.04 -2.50 -10.67
C ARG A 62 -0.61 -2.69 -11.16
N SER A 63 0.35 -2.82 -10.26
CA SER A 63 1.75 -3.05 -10.64
C SER A 63 1.97 -4.41 -11.26
N LEU A 64 1.37 -5.45 -10.67
CA LEU A 64 1.38 -6.80 -11.23
C LEU A 64 0.75 -6.81 -12.62
N ALA A 65 -0.42 -6.21 -12.80
CA ALA A 65 -1.10 -6.12 -14.09
C ALA A 65 -0.24 -5.43 -15.16
N ARG A 66 0.47 -4.36 -14.82
CA ARG A 66 1.43 -3.69 -15.74
C ARG A 66 2.61 -4.59 -16.10
N THR A 67 3.12 -5.35 -15.14
CA THR A 67 4.24 -6.27 -15.36
C THR A 67 3.83 -7.40 -16.31
N LEU A 68 2.65 -7.99 -16.09
CA LEU A 68 2.11 -9.04 -16.95
C LEU A 68 1.79 -8.53 -18.36
N ALA A 69 1.23 -7.33 -18.50
CA ALA A 69 0.95 -6.71 -19.81
C ALA A 69 2.22 -6.29 -20.58
N ALA A 70 3.35 -6.12 -19.89
CA ALA A 70 4.63 -5.77 -20.49
C ALA A 70 5.44 -6.99 -20.98
N GLN A 71 4.98 -8.22 -20.73
CA GLN A 71 5.54 -9.43 -21.33
C GLN A 71 4.98 -9.53 -22.77
N PRO A 72 5.78 -9.32 -23.83
CA PRO A 72 5.34 -9.69 -25.17
C PRO A 72 5.09 -11.20 -25.20
N GLU A 73 4.04 -11.62 -25.90
CA GLU A 73 3.70 -13.03 -26.09
C GLU A 73 4.87 -13.77 -26.76
N GLU A 74 5.79 -14.34 -25.99
CA GLU A 74 6.65 -15.42 -26.46
C GLU A 74 5.83 -16.71 -26.47
N GLU A 75 4.93 -16.86 -27.44
CA GLU A 75 4.54 -18.17 -27.98
C GLU A 75 3.76 -18.03 -29.28
N GLY A 76 4.52 -17.76 -30.33
CA GLY A 76 4.07 -17.83 -31.71
C GLY A 76 5.23 -18.26 -32.61
N SER A 77 5.83 -19.42 -32.35
CA SER A 77 6.78 -20.03 -33.29
C SER A 77 6.57 -21.54 -33.41
N ARG A 78 5.81 -21.86 -34.47
CA ARG A 78 5.95 -23.00 -35.40
C ARG A 78 6.19 -24.41 -34.85
#